data_AF-A0A1G1AA43-F1
#
_entry.id   AF-A0A1G1AA43-F1
#
_cell.length_a   1.000
_cell.length_b   1.000
_cell.length_c   1.000
_cell.angle_alpha   90.00
_cell.angle_beta   90.00
_cell.angle_gamma   90.00
#
_symmetry.space_group_name_H-M   'P 1'
#
loop_
_entity.id
_entity.type
_entity.pdbx_description
1 polymer ?
#
loop_
_entity_poly.entity_id
_entity_poly.type
_entity_poly.pdbx_seq_one_letter_code
_entity_poly.pdbx_strand_id
1 'polypeptide(L)'
;MRETGVRYSEAFKRQIVQEIERGKHGSFGKAKRVYGIGGATTVLSWVKKYGREDLLPKRIRIETMNEINELKEARKRIRELEAAVADAHIDFCLEKAYLTIACERLGEEREGFKKKHAMTLSDVRKAKVGR
;
A
#
# COMPACT_ATOMS: atom_id res chain seq x y z
N MET A 1 23.75 -7.89 37.29
CA MET A 1 24.49 -8.48 36.15
C MET A 1 25.31 -7.35 35.53
N ARG A 2 26.64 -7.35 35.63
CA ARG A 2 27.45 -6.27 35.05
C ARG A 2 27.58 -6.55 33.56
N GLU A 3 26.98 -5.71 32.71
CA GLU A 3 27.26 -5.72 31.28
C GLU A 3 28.72 -5.32 31.08
N THR A 4 29.60 -6.29 30.87
CA THR A 4 30.97 -6.05 30.42
C THR A 4 30.94 -5.67 28.94
N GLY A 5 30.44 -4.48 28.65
CA GLY A 5 30.42 -3.93 27.32
C GLY A 5 31.84 -3.72 26.81
N VAL A 6 32.21 -4.40 25.73
CA VAL A 6 33.49 -4.17 25.04
C VAL A 6 33.52 -2.72 24.55
N ARG A 7 34.35 -1.89 25.19
CA ARG A 7 34.56 -0.50 24.77
C ARG A 7 35.70 -0.42 23.77
N TYR A 8 35.36 -0.04 22.55
CA TYR A 8 36.34 0.29 21.51
C TYR A 8 36.75 1.77 21.63
N SER A 9 38.05 2.05 21.50
CA SER A 9 38.58 3.42 21.47
C SER A 9 38.07 4.18 20.24
N GLU A 10 37.96 5.50 20.33
CA GLU A 10 37.51 6.32 19.19
C GLU A 10 38.45 6.23 17.98
N ALA A 11 39.76 6.17 18.22
CA ALA A 11 40.76 6.02 17.16
C ALA A 11 40.54 4.71 16.37
N PHE A 12 40.27 3.60 17.07
CA PHE A 12 39.99 2.31 16.44
C PHE A 12 38.69 2.35 15.59
N LYS A 13 37.63 3.00 16.11
CA LYS A 13 36.38 3.18 15.36
C LYS A 13 36.62 3.95 14.06
N ARG A 14 37.38 5.05 14.12
CA ARG A 14 37.70 5.90 12.96
C ARG A 14 38.59 5.18 11.95
N GLN A 15 39.57 4.41 12.41
CA GLN A 15 40.44 3.62 11.54
C GLN A 15 39.64 2.61 10.71
N ILE A 16 38.73 1.87 11.35
CA ILE A 16 37.89 0.88 10.65
C ILE A 16 36.99 1.57 9.61
N VAL A 17 36.41 2.72 9.95
CA VAL A 17 35.58 3.49 9.00
C VAL A 17 36.39 3.95 7.80
N GLN A 18 37.61 4.46 8.00
CA GLN A 18 38.51 4.85 6.90
C GLN A 18 38.91 3.67 6.01
N GLU A 19 39.12 2.50 6.58
CA GLU A 19 39.43 1.31 5.78
C GLU A 19 38.23 0.83 4.96
N ILE A 20 37.02 0.97 5.49
CA ILE A 20 35.78 0.69 4.77
C ILE A 20 35.59 1.72 3.65
N GLU A 21 35.86 3.00 3.91
CA GLU A 21 35.86 4.08 2.91
C GLU A 21 36.83 3.83 1.76
N ARG A 22 38.01 3.27 2.05
CA ARG A 22 39.01 2.87 1.06
C ARG A 22 38.65 1.60 0.30
N GLY A 23 37.52 0.96 0.60
CA GLY A 23 37.09 -0.27 -0.06
C GLY A 23 37.90 -1.51 0.32
N LYS A 24 38.71 -1.46 1.39
CA LYS A 24 39.55 -2.59 1.84
C LYS A 24 38.71 -3.80 2.25
N HIS A 25 37.47 -3.55 2.68
CA HIS A 25 36.49 -4.58 3.04
C HIS A 25 35.25 -4.45 2.16
N GLY A 26 35.00 -5.42 1.28
CA GLY A 26 33.83 -5.40 0.37
C GLY A 26 32.45 -5.49 1.04
N SER A 27 32.38 -5.57 2.37
CA SER A 27 31.12 -5.53 3.16
C SER A 27 31.42 -5.28 4.63
N PHE A 28 30.49 -4.62 5.35
CA PHE A 28 30.56 -4.44 6.81
C PHE A 28 30.69 -5.78 7.57
N GLY A 29 30.05 -6.84 7.06
CA GLY A 29 30.14 -8.18 7.65
C GLY A 29 31.52 -8.82 7.48
N LYS A 30 32.29 -8.42 6.46
CA LYS A 30 33.68 -8.85 6.27
C LYS A 30 34.61 -8.09 7.22
N ALA A 31 34.46 -6.76 7.33
CA ALA A 31 35.20 -5.94 8.28
C ALA A 31 35.00 -6.43 9.73
N LYS A 32 33.76 -6.74 10.12
CA LYS A 32 33.42 -7.33 11.42
C LYS A 32 34.22 -8.61 11.70
N ARG A 33 34.27 -9.53 10.74
CA ARG A 33 34.96 -10.82 10.87
C ARG A 33 36.48 -10.66 10.96
N VAL A 34 37.06 -9.78 10.15
CA VAL A 34 38.50 -9.49 10.17
C VAL A 34 38.94 -8.90 11.50
N TYR A 35 38.12 -8.00 12.08
CA TYR A 35 38.43 -7.30 13.33
C TYR A 35 37.87 -7.97 14.59
N GLY A 36 37.23 -9.14 14.48
CA GLY A 36 36.69 -9.87 15.64
C GLY A 36 35.59 -9.13 16.42
N ILE A 37 34.83 -8.24 15.77
CA ILE A 37 33.82 -7.42 16.45
C ILE A 37 32.56 -8.26 16.69
N GLY A 38 32.06 -8.30 17.93
CA GLY A 38 30.93 -9.17 18.29
C GLY A 38 29.56 -8.76 17.70
N GLY A 39 29.26 -7.46 17.64
CA GLY A 39 27.92 -6.98 17.25
C GLY A 39 27.68 -6.94 15.75
N ALA A 40 26.52 -7.43 15.30
CA ALA A 40 26.12 -7.45 13.89
C ALA A 40 25.96 -6.04 13.29
N THR A 41 25.55 -5.07 14.11
CA THR A 41 25.30 -3.68 13.70
C THR A 41 26.37 -2.70 14.17
N THR A 42 27.40 -3.15 14.91
CA THR A 42 28.41 -2.28 15.52
C THR A 42 29.25 -1.54 14.48
N VAL A 43 29.68 -2.22 13.42
CA VAL A 43 30.42 -1.57 12.33
C VAL A 43 29.52 -0.61 11.56
N LEU A 44 28.25 -0.99 11.34
CA LEU A 44 27.26 -0.14 10.67
C LEU A 44 26.99 1.15 11.46
N SER A 45 26.92 1.07 12.80
CA SER A 45 26.70 2.26 13.63
C SER A 45 27.91 3.20 13.64
N TRP A 46 29.13 2.68 13.53
CA TRP A 46 30.33 3.51 13.37
C TRP A 46 30.39 4.18 12.00
N VAL A 47 30.04 3.47 10.93
CA VAL A 47 29.97 4.04 9.58
C VAL A 47 28.88 5.10 9.50
N LYS A 48 27.73 4.88 10.14
CA LYS A 48 26.67 5.90 10.23
C LYS A 48 27.10 7.16 11.02
N LYS A 49 27.99 7.01 12.02
CA LYS A 49 28.41 8.10 12.91
C LYS A 49 29.64 8.86 12.40
N TYR A 50 30.61 8.16 11.81
CA TYR A 50 31.92 8.71 11.46
C TYR A 50 32.22 8.62 9.96
N GLY A 51 31.45 7.85 9.19
CA GLY A 51 31.67 7.63 7.76
C GLY A 51 30.75 8.49 6.90
N ARG A 52 30.94 8.39 5.58
CA ARG A 52 30.08 9.07 4.60
C ARG A 52 28.76 8.32 4.36
N GLU A 53 27.69 9.08 4.11
CA GLU A 53 26.32 8.58 3.95
C GLU A 53 26.10 7.74 2.68
N ASP A 54 26.98 7.90 1.69
CA ASP A 54 27.05 7.16 0.43
C ASP A 54 27.48 5.69 0.61
N LEU A 55 28.21 5.36 1.69
CA LEU A 55 28.64 4.00 2.01
C LEU A 55 27.51 3.16 2.61
N LEU A 56 26.47 3.80 3.13
CA LEU A 56 25.33 3.08 3.67
C LEU A 56 24.62 2.37 2.51
N PRO A 57 24.29 1.08 2.67
CA PRO A 57 23.61 0.34 1.62
C PRO A 57 22.23 0.97 1.48
N LYS A 58 22.04 1.76 0.41
CA LYS A 58 20.74 2.28 0.04
C LYS A 58 19.87 1.07 -0.23
N ARG A 59 18.87 0.84 0.65
CA ARG A 59 17.82 -0.15 0.41
C ARG A 59 16.98 0.36 -0.76
N ILE A 60 17.44 0.09 -1.97
CA ILE A 60 16.61 0.19 -3.16
C ILE A 60 15.71 -1.04 -3.08
N ARG A 61 14.46 -0.81 -2.67
CA ARG A 61 13.43 -1.85 -2.79
C ARG A 61 13.20 -2.01 -4.28
N ILE A 62 13.72 -3.10 -4.85
CA ILE A 62 13.46 -3.47 -6.24
C ILE A 62 12.07 -4.08 -6.25
N GLU A 63 11.04 -3.24 -6.20
CA GLU A 63 9.70 -3.65 -6.64
C GLU A 63 9.80 -3.76 -8.16
N THR A 64 9.62 -4.97 -8.68
CA THR A 64 9.62 -5.22 -10.12
C THR A 64 8.61 -4.27 -10.76
N MET A 65 8.98 -3.58 -11.85
CA MET A 65 8.14 -2.58 -12.54
C MET A 65 6.70 -3.06 -12.81
N ASN A 66 6.53 -4.38 -12.98
CA ASN A 66 5.25 -5.05 -13.17
C ASN A 66 4.30 -4.93 -11.96
N GLU A 67 4.80 -5.11 -10.74
CA GLU A 67 3.97 -5.03 -9.51
C GLU A 67 3.44 -3.60 -9.28
N ILE A 68 4.25 -2.60 -9.64
CA ILE A 68 3.83 -1.18 -9.57
C ILE A 68 2.71 -0.92 -10.57
N ASN A 69 2.79 -1.49 -11.78
CA ASN A 69 1.77 -1.33 -12.80
C ASN A 69 0.47 -2.03 -12.40
N GLU A 70 0.54 -3.27 -11.91
CA GLU A 70 -0.62 -4.02 -11.41
C GLU A 70 -1.32 -3.29 -10.26
N LEU A 71 -0.57 -2.76 -9.29
CA LEU A 71 -1.15 -1.99 -8.19
C LEU A 71 -1.84 -0.70 -8.68
N LYS A 72 -1.27 -0.06 -9.70
CA LYS A 72 -1.85 1.15 -10.31
C LYS A 72 -3.14 0.83 -11.08
N GLU A 73 -3.15 -0.26 -11.84
CA GLU A 73 -4.33 -0.74 -12.55
C GLU A 73 -5.44 -1.16 -11.59
N ALA A 74 -5.09 -1.88 -10.53
CA ALA A 74 -6.03 -2.25 -9.47
C ALA A 74 -6.66 -1.03 -8.81
N ARG A 75 -5.85 -0.02 -8.45
CA ARG A 75 -6.36 1.25 -7.89
C ARG A 75 -7.25 2.02 -8.87
N LYS A 76 -6.91 2.02 -10.16
CA LYS A 76 -7.74 2.64 -11.20
C LYS A 76 -9.09 1.94 -11.28
N ARG A 77 -9.09 0.60 -11.28
CA ARG A 77 -10.31 -0.19 -11.35
C ARG A 77 -11.21 0.01 -10.15
N ILE A 78 -10.65 0.09 -8.95
CA ILE A 78 -11.40 0.41 -7.72
C ILE A 78 -12.11 1.75 -7.87
N ARG A 79 -11.40 2.80 -8.31
CA ARG A 79 -11.99 4.13 -8.50
C ARG A 79 -13.13 4.13 -9.52
N GLU A 80 -12.96 3.44 -10.65
CA GLU A 80 -14.01 3.31 -11.67
C GLU A 80 -15.26 2.60 -11.12
N LEU A 81 -15.07 1.54 -10.33
CA LEU A 81 -16.16 0.82 -9.69
C LEU A 81 -16.86 1.66 -8.62
N GLU A 82 -16.11 2.38 -7.80
CA GLU A 82 -16.67 3.30 -6.79
C GLU A 82 -17.52 4.38 -7.45
N ALA A 83 -17.06 4.97 -8.57
CA ALA A 83 -17.83 5.94 -9.33
C ALA A 83 -19.13 5.32 -9.89
N ALA A 84 -19.05 4.15 -10.52
CA ALA A 84 -20.23 3.47 -11.06
C ALA A 84 -21.25 3.11 -9.96
N VAL A 85 -20.78 2.75 -8.76
CA VAL A 85 -21.63 2.47 -7.60
C VAL A 85 -22.29 3.75 -7.10
N ALA A 86 -21.55 4.87 -7.03
CA ALA A 86 -22.10 6.16 -6.64
C ALA A 86 -23.19 6.62 -7.61
N ASP A 87 -22.93 6.54 -8.92
CA ASP A 87 -23.90 6.90 -9.96
C ASP A 87 -25.17 6.04 -9.85
N ALA A 88 -25.00 4.71 -9.75
CA ALA A 88 -26.13 3.79 -9.59
C ALA A 88 -26.91 4.05 -8.29
N HIS A 89 -26.24 4.49 -7.22
CA HIS A 89 -26.90 4.83 -5.96
C HIS A 89 -27.70 6.12 -6.07
N ILE A 90 -27.18 7.13 -6.78
CA ILE A 90 -27.90 8.38 -7.06
C ILE A 90 -29.15 8.07 -7.89
N ASP A 91 -29.01 7.33 -8.98
CA ASP A 91 -30.13 6.91 -9.83
C ASP A 91 -31.19 6.17 -9.01
N PHE A 92 -30.78 5.22 -8.16
CA PHE A 92 -31.71 4.50 -7.28
C PHE A 92 -32.45 5.43 -6.32
N CYS A 93 -31.76 6.42 -5.74
CA CYS A 93 -32.39 7.40 -4.84
C CYS A 93 -33.40 8.28 -5.58
N LEU A 94 -33.07 8.73 -6.80
CA LEU A 94 -33.95 9.50 -7.66
C LEU A 94 -35.20 8.69 -8.04
N GLU A 95 -35.03 7.47 -8.54
CA GLU A 95 -36.14 6.57 -8.89
C GLU A 95 -37.04 6.29 -7.67
N LYS A 96 -36.45 6.11 -6.49
CA LYS A 96 -37.19 5.96 -5.23
C LYS A 96 -38.03 7.20 -4.92
N ALA A 97 -37.48 8.41 -5.10
CA ALA A 97 -38.20 9.66 -4.89
C ALA A 97 -39.32 9.86 -5.92
N TYR A 98 -39.04 9.61 -7.21
CA TYR A 98 -40.05 9.68 -8.27
C TYR A 98 -41.20 8.72 -8.02
N LEU A 99 -40.92 7.48 -7.62
CA LEU A 99 -41.95 6.50 -7.28
C LEU A 99 -42.82 6.99 -6.12
N THR A 100 -42.23 7.59 -5.08
CA THR A 100 -42.98 8.14 -3.95
C THR A 100 -43.96 9.23 -4.42
N ILE A 101 -43.47 10.20 -5.20
CA ILE A 101 -44.31 11.29 -5.74
C ILE A 101 -45.41 10.74 -6.65
N ALA A 102 -45.11 9.73 -7.48
CA ALA A 102 -46.08 9.10 -8.35
C ALA A 102 -47.18 8.38 -7.56
N CYS A 103 -46.82 7.61 -6.54
CA CYS A 103 -47.76 6.93 -5.65
C CYS A 103 -48.67 7.94 -4.91
N GLU A 104 -48.10 9.03 -4.40
CA GLU A 104 -48.86 10.11 -3.76
C GLU A 104 -49.88 10.74 -4.71
N ARG A 105 -49.48 11.04 -5.95
CA ARG A 105 -50.38 11.60 -6.98
C ARG A 105 -51.49 10.64 -7.41
N LEU A 106 -51.22 9.34 -7.42
CA LEU A 106 -52.17 8.29 -7.76
C LEU A 106 -53.09 7.92 -6.59
N GLY A 107 -52.81 8.40 -5.38
CA GLY A 107 -53.52 7.99 -4.17
C GLY A 107 -53.30 6.52 -3.80
N GLU A 108 -52.23 5.90 -4.31
CA GLU A 108 -51.90 4.51 -4.01
C GLU A 108 -50.77 4.40 -2.99
N GLU A 109 -50.84 3.41 -2.11
CA GLU A 109 -49.74 3.09 -1.21
C GLU A 109 -48.60 2.37 -1.97
N ARG A 110 -47.36 2.81 -1.70
CA ARG A 110 -46.13 2.33 -2.35
C ARG A 110 -45.98 0.81 -2.38
N GLU A 111 -46.32 0.14 -1.29
CA GLU A 111 -46.22 -1.32 -1.19
C GLU A 111 -47.32 -2.04 -1.98
N GLY A 112 -48.51 -1.44 -2.08
CA GLY A 112 -49.57 -1.92 -2.96
C GLY A 112 -49.18 -1.82 -4.43
N PHE A 113 -48.59 -0.70 -4.84
CA PHE A 113 -48.11 -0.49 -6.21
C PHE A 113 -47.02 -1.50 -6.60
N LYS A 114 -46.02 -1.72 -5.73
CA LYS A 114 -44.96 -2.71 -5.97
C LYS A 114 -45.46 -4.13 -6.12
N LYS A 115 -46.46 -4.54 -5.32
CA LYS A 115 -47.05 -5.89 -5.40
C LYS A 115 -47.80 -6.09 -6.70
N LYS A 116 -48.55 -5.09 -7.17
CA LYS A 116 -49.28 -5.13 -8.44
C LYS A 116 -48.34 -5.21 -9.66
N HIS A 117 -47.19 -4.56 -9.59
CA HIS A 117 -46.23 -4.44 -10.69
C HIS A 117 -44.92 -5.20 -10.43
N ALA A 118 -44.96 -6.26 -9.61
CA ALA A 118 -43.78 -7.07 -9.32
C ALA A 118 -43.26 -7.71 -10.62
N MET A 119 -41.98 -7.48 -10.92
CA MET A 119 -41.32 -8.04 -12.10
C MET A 119 -40.13 -8.90 -11.69
N THR A 120 -39.83 -9.94 -12.46
CA THR A 120 -38.67 -10.79 -12.19
C THR A 120 -37.40 -10.24 -12.87
N LEU A 121 -36.22 -10.62 -12.35
CA LEU A 121 -34.94 -10.29 -12.97
C LEU A 121 -34.82 -10.77 -14.43
N SER A 122 -35.49 -11.88 -14.76
CA SER A 122 -35.62 -12.37 -16.13
C SER A 122 -36.40 -11.43 -17.04
N ASP A 123 -37.47 -10.80 -16.54
CA ASP A 123 -38.30 -9.86 -17.30
C ASP A 123 -37.53 -8.56 -17.58
N VAL A 124 -36.82 -8.06 -16.57
CA VAL A 124 -35.97 -6.86 -16.69
C VAL A 124 -34.84 -7.09 -17.70
N ARG A 125 -34.21 -8.27 -17.69
CA ARG A 125 -33.12 -8.60 -18.63
C ARG A 125 -33.63 -8.71 -20.08
N LYS A 126 -34.82 -9.27 -20.31
CA LYS A 126 -35.43 -9.34 -21.66
C LYS A 126 -35.73 -7.96 -22.24
N ALA A 127 -36.27 -7.05 -21.43
CA ALA A 127 -36.59 -5.69 -21.86
C ALA A 127 -35.35 -4.86 -22.24
N LYS A 128 -34.18 -5.20 -21.68
CA LYS A 128 -32.90 -4.53 -21.96
C LYS A 128 -32.18 -5.06 -23.21
N VAL A 129 -32.49 -6.28 -23.65
CA VAL A 129 -31.91 -6.91 -24.86
C VAL A 129 -32.67 -6.54 -26.14
N GLY A 130 -33.95 -6.18 -26.01
CA GLY A 130 -34.79 -5.77 -27.14
C GLY A 130 -34.79 -4.26 -27.45
N ARG A 131 -33.86 -3.49 -26.87
CA ARG A 131 -33.79 -2.03 -27.00
C ARG A 131 -32.41 -1.59 -27.49
#